data_AF-T1IUE2-F1
#
_entry.id   AF-T1IUE2-F1
#
_cell.length_a   1.000
_cell.length_b   1.000
_cell.length_c   1.000
_cell.angle_alpha   90.00
_cell.angle_beta   90.00
_cell.angle_gamma   90.00
#
_symmetry.space_group_name_H-M   'P 1'
#
loop_
_entity.id
_entity.type
_entity.pdbx_description
1 polymer ?
#
loop_
_entity_poly.entity_id
_entity_poly.type
_entity_poly.pdbx_seq_one_letter_code
_entity_poly.pdbx_strand_id
1 'polypeptide(L)'
;MAPGSFNDQRPVRQCQTLEALMLATESAICVYGIIKELPEGKTAYDGHELSVSYWELICGDPAGGAEALLNEEAHVDVQLDNRHMMIRGENTSKILKLRSVVMLSVSRALFQGRLFWQRSIFFSICDRVDHFNFRMTKTIFFLLF
;
A
#
# COMPACT_ATOMS: atom_id res chain seq x y z
N MET A 1 -30.13 11.34 -5.55
CA MET A 1 -29.60 10.37 -6.53
C MET A 1 -29.99 8.99 -6.00
N ALA A 2 -30.96 8.33 -6.63
CA ALA A 2 -31.59 7.13 -6.06
C ALA A 2 -30.64 5.93 -6.10
N PRO A 3 -30.64 5.06 -5.06
CA PRO A 3 -29.93 3.78 -5.12
C PRO A 3 -30.61 2.90 -6.18
N GLY A 4 -29.86 2.52 -7.21
CA GLY A 4 -30.32 1.66 -8.29
C GLY A 4 -30.87 0.34 -7.75
N SER A 5 -32.04 -0.04 -8.26
CA SER A 5 -32.77 -1.25 -7.93
C SER A 5 -31.94 -2.52 -8.15
N PHE A 6 -31.88 -3.34 -7.10
CA PHE A 6 -31.28 -4.67 -6.96
C PHE A 6 -31.80 -5.77 -7.95
N ASN A 7 -32.45 -5.42 -9.06
CA ASN A 7 -33.24 -6.40 -9.83
C ASN A 7 -33.16 -6.25 -11.37
N ASP A 8 -31.96 -6.15 -11.94
CA ASP A 8 -31.73 -6.46 -13.36
C ASP A 8 -31.00 -7.81 -13.48
N GLN A 9 -31.74 -8.87 -13.81
CA GLN A 9 -31.25 -10.25 -13.92
C GLN A 9 -30.58 -10.56 -15.28
N ARG A 10 -30.11 -9.55 -16.01
CA ARG A 10 -29.27 -9.79 -17.20
C ARG A 10 -27.83 -10.03 -16.72
N PRO A 11 -27.10 -11.02 -17.25
CA PRO A 11 -25.67 -11.14 -16.97
C PRO A 11 -24.97 -9.92 -17.59
N VAL A 12 -24.83 -8.85 -16.82
CA VAL A 12 -24.14 -7.64 -17.25
C VAL A 12 -22.68 -8.06 -17.48
N ARG A 13 -22.25 -8.06 -18.74
CA ARG A 13 -20.84 -8.27 -19.06
C ARG A 13 -20.08 -7.11 -18.41
N GLN A 14 -19.25 -7.45 -17.43
CA GLN A 14 -18.61 -6.50 -16.53
C GLN A 14 -17.75 -5.46 -17.25
N CYS A 15 -17.27 -5.79 -18.44
CA CYS A 15 -16.44 -4.94 -19.29
C CYS A 15 -17.25 -4.08 -20.28
N GLN A 16 -18.58 -4.13 -20.26
CA GLN A 16 -19.47 -3.39 -21.17
C GLN A 16 -20.20 -2.23 -20.46
N THR A 17 -19.78 -1.89 -19.23
CA THR A 17 -20.30 -0.74 -18.49
C THR A 17 -19.60 0.55 -18.91
N LEU A 18 -20.23 1.71 -18.69
CA LEU A 18 -19.59 3.01 -18.92
C LEU A 18 -18.31 3.16 -18.10
N GLU A 19 -18.35 2.69 -16.84
CA GLU A 19 -17.18 2.70 -15.95
C GLU A 19 -16.03 1.88 -16.52
N ALA A 20 -16.31 0.73 -17.16
CA ALA A 20 -15.28 -0.06 -17.84
C ALA A 20 -14.62 0.70 -19.01
N LEU A 21 -15.39 1.53 -19.72
CA LEU A 21 -14.88 2.35 -20.83
C LEU A 21 -14.02 3.53 -20.35
N MET A 22 -14.31 4.06 -19.16
CA MET A 22 -13.58 5.20 -18.59
C MET A 22 -12.43 4.78 -17.67
N LEU A 23 -12.26 3.48 -17.40
CA LEU A 23 -11.25 3.00 -16.47
C LEU A 23 -9.84 3.33 -16.99
N ALA A 24 -9.08 4.09 -16.19
CA ALA A 24 -7.71 4.48 -16.48
C ALA A 24 -6.72 3.80 -15.52
N THR A 25 -5.44 3.82 -15.87
CA THR A 25 -4.35 3.43 -14.97
C THR A 25 -4.37 4.32 -13.71
N GLU A 26 -3.90 3.78 -12.58
CA GLU A 26 -3.92 4.47 -11.26
C GLU A 26 -5.31 4.79 -10.67
N SER A 27 -6.40 4.40 -11.35
CA SER A 27 -7.76 4.49 -10.79
C SER A 27 -7.96 3.51 -9.64
N ALA A 28 -8.73 3.91 -8.63
CA ALA A 28 -9.04 3.06 -7.48
C ALA A 28 -10.34 2.29 -7.72
N ILE A 29 -10.27 0.96 -7.64
CA ILE A 29 -11.40 0.05 -7.86
C ILE A 29 -11.57 -0.91 -6.67
N CYS A 30 -12.80 -1.33 -6.39
CA CYS A 30 -13.08 -2.49 -5.55
C CYS A 30 -13.50 -3.66 -6.43
N VAL A 31 -12.93 -4.84 -6.20
CA VAL A 31 -13.10 -6.01 -7.06
C VAL A 31 -13.52 -7.21 -6.21
N TYR A 32 -14.57 -7.89 -6.64
CA TYR A 32 -15.15 -9.06 -5.98
C TYR A 32 -15.15 -10.25 -6.94
N GLY A 33 -14.67 -11.39 -6.48
CA GLY A 33 -14.53 -12.57 -7.33
C GLY A 33 -14.05 -13.82 -6.59
N ILE A 34 -13.79 -14.86 -7.36
CA ILE A 34 -13.27 -16.14 -6.89
C ILE A 34 -11.82 -16.28 -7.32
N ILE A 35 -10.93 -16.54 -6.38
CA ILE A 35 -9.51 -16.84 -6.65
C ILE A 35 -9.44 -18.29 -7.17
N LYS A 36 -8.78 -18.49 -8.31
CA LYS A 36 -8.58 -19.79 -8.97
C LYS A 36 -7.10 -20.02 -9.23
N GLU A 37 -6.71 -21.29 -9.29
CA GLU A 37 -5.37 -21.67 -9.75
C GLU A 37 -5.20 -21.33 -11.22
N LEU A 38 -3.97 -20.97 -11.59
CA LEU A 38 -3.66 -20.55 -12.94
C LEU A 38 -3.70 -21.74 -13.91
N PRO A 39 -4.29 -21.59 -15.10
CA PRO A 39 -4.24 -22.63 -16.12
C PRO A 39 -2.79 -22.88 -16.60
N GLU A 40 -2.54 -24.11 -17.05
CA GLU A 40 -1.20 -24.54 -17.50
C GLU A 40 -0.62 -23.59 -18.56
N GLY A 41 0.62 -23.14 -18.33
CA GLY A 41 1.37 -22.31 -19.28
C GLY A 41 1.24 -20.79 -19.13
N LYS A 42 0.46 -20.28 -18.16
CA LYS A 42 0.46 -18.86 -17.81
C LYS A 42 1.34 -18.58 -16.59
N THR A 43 1.76 -17.33 -16.42
CA THR A 43 2.51 -16.86 -15.25
C THR A 43 1.76 -15.73 -14.57
N ALA A 44 1.56 -15.87 -13.26
CA ALA A 44 0.98 -14.85 -12.41
C ALA A 44 1.75 -14.84 -11.08
N TYR A 45 1.71 -13.70 -10.39
CA TYR A 45 2.23 -13.61 -9.03
C TYR A 45 1.47 -14.60 -8.15
N ASP A 46 2.21 -15.43 -7.40
CA ASP A 46 1.66 -16.49 -6.55
C ASP A 46 0.89 -17.61 -7.27
N GLY A 47 0.89 -17.66 -8.61
CA GLY A 47 0.26 -18.76 -9.37
C GLY A 47 -1.27 -18.81 -9.30
N HIS A 48 -1.93 -17.71 -8.92
CA HIS A 48 -3.38 -17.61 -8.81
C HIS A 48 -3.92 -16.47 -9.68
N GLU A 49 -5.17 -16.59 -10.14
CA GLU A 49 -5.93 -15.55 -10.84
C GLU A 49 -7.24 -15.22 -10.13
N LEU A 50 -7.67 -13.96 -10.19
CA LEU A 50 -8.96 -13.53 -9.66
C LEU A 50 -10.02 -13.51 -10.77
N SER A 51 -10.99 -14.43 -10.71
CA SER A 51 -12.15 -14.46 -11.60
C SER A 51 -13.22 -13.50 -11.08
N VAL A 52 -13.27 -12.30 -11.67
CA VAL A 52 -14.12 -11.19 -11.23
C VAL A 52 -15.59 -11.42 -11.59
N SER A 53 -16.47 -11.29 -10.60
CA SER A 53 -17.93 -11.40 -10.75
C SER A 53 -18.66 -10.08 -10.49
N TYR A 54 -18.03 -9.13 -9.81
CA TYR A 54 -18.50 -7.76 -9.65
C TYR A 54 -17.31 -6.85 -9.35
N TRP A 55 -17.34 -5.63 -9.86
CA TRP A 55 -16.37 -4.60 -9.51
C TRP A 55 -17.05 -3.24 -9.56
N GLU A 56 -16.48 -2.28 -8.84
CA GLU A 56 -16.95 -0.91 -8.77
C GLU A 56 -15.78 0.07 -8.84
N LEU A 57 -16.00 1.18 -9.54
CA LEU A 57 -15.05 2.29 -9.57
C LEU A 57 -15.24 3.17 -8.33
N ILE A 58 -14.22 3.26 -7.48
CA ILE A 58 -14.25 4.13 -6.29
C ILE A 58 -13.86 5.55 -6.69
N CYS A 59 -12.75 5.69 -7.42
CA CYS A 59 -12.21 6.97 -7.85
C CYS A 59 -11.56 6.81 -9.23
N GLY A 60 -11.98 7.66 -10.18
CA GLY A 60 -11.38 7.73 -11.51
C GLY A 60 -10.13 8.61 -11.50
N ASP A 61 -9.14 8.21 -12.27
CA ASP A 61 -7.92 8.99 -12.56
C ASP A 61 -7.94 9.42 -14.05
N PRO A 62 -7.24 10.49 -14.44
CA PRO A 62 -7.23 10.94 -15.82
C PRO A 62 -6.50 9.94 -16.73
N ALA A 63 -6.88 9.93 -18.00
CA ALA A 63 -6.25 9.06 -18.99
C ALA A 63 -4.74 9.33 -19.12
N GLY A 64 -3.94 8.28 -19.19
CA GLY A 64 -2.48 8.34 -19.34
C GLY A 64 -1.69 8.13 -18.03
N GLY A 65 -2.32 8.30 -16.87
CA GLY A 65 -1.73 7.99 -15.56
C GLY A 65 -0.34 8.60 -15.34
N ALA A 66 0.54 7.84 -14.70
CA ALA A 66 1.91 8.30 -14.39
C ALA A 66 2.79 8.49 -15.64
N GLU A 67 2.57 7.73 -16.71
CA GLU A 67 3.41 7.76 -17.92
C GLU A 67 3.28 9.06 -18.71
N ALA A 68 2.10 9.70 -18.65
CA ALA A 68 1.88 10.99 -19.29
C ALA A 68 2.70 12.13 -18.64
N LEU A 69 2.97 12.04 -17.34
CA LEU A 69 3.77 13.03 -16.61
C LEU A 69 5.26 12.69 -16.55
N LEU A 70 5.60 11.40 -16.43
CA LEU A 70 6.95 10.90 -16.15
C LEU A 70 7.42 10.04 -17.32
N ASN A 71 7.78 10.69 -18.42
CA ASN A 71 8.36 10.03 -19.58
C ASN A 71 9.90 9.88 -19.45
N GLU A 72 10.51 9.11 -20.36
CA GLU A 72 11.97 8.89 -20.38
C GLU A 72 12.77 10.17 -20.64
N GLU A 73 12.15 11.15 -21.29
CA GLU A 73 12.75 12.45 -21.63
C GLU A 73 12.57 13.50 -20.52
N ALA A 74 11.86 13.18 -19.42
CA ALA A 74 11.55 14.13 -18.36
C ALA A 74 12.83 14.57 -17.64
N HIS A 75 13.02 15.89 -17.52
CA HIS A 75 14.14 16.46 -16.75
C HIS A 75 14.07 16.07 -15.27
N VAL A 76 15.22 15.94 -14.61
CA VAL A 76 15.32 15.53 -13.20
C VAL A 76 14.51 16.44 -12.27
N ASP A 77 14.48 17.74 -12.54
CA ASP A 77 13.68 18.69 -11.74
C ASP A 77 12.18 18.37 -11.80
N VAL A 78 11.65 18.09 -12.99
CA VAL A 78 10.23 17.72 -13.19
C VAL A 78 9.91 16.39 -12.50
N GLN A 79 10.85 15.45 -12.52
CA GLN A 79 10.72 14.18 -11.81
C GLN A 79 10.69 14.40 -10.29
N LEU A 80 11.54 15.26 -9.76
CA LEU A 80 11.59 15.58 -8.33
C LEU A 80 10.34 16.32 -7.86
N ASP A 81 9.81 17.25 -8.66
CA ASP A 81 8.56 17.95 -8.37
C ASP A 81 7.37 16.98 -8.36
N ASN A 82 7.36 16.02 -9.29
CA ASN A 82 6.33 15.00 -9.42
C ASN A 82 6.70 13.66 -8.74
N ARG A 83 7.57 13.72 -7.72
CA ARG A 83 8.04 12.52 -7.02
C ARG A 83 6.91 11.72 -6.37
N HIS A 84 5.82 12.38 -6.01
CA HIS A 84 4.62 11.74 -5.46
C HIS A 84 3.98 10.72 -6.42
N MET A 85 4.15 10.89 -7.73
CA MET A 85 3.78 9.88 -8.72
C MET A 85 4.88 8.84 -8.90
N MET A 86 6.16 9.25 -8.92
CA MET A 86 7.29 8.32 -9.06
C MET A 86 7.31 7.22 -7.99
N ILE A 87 6.98 7.56 -6.73
CA ILE A 87 6.99 6.59 -5.62
C ILE A 87 5.95 5.48 -5.77
N ARG A 88 4.95 5.65 -6.64
CA ARG A 88 3.94 4.62 -6.96
C ARG A 88 4.50 3.55 -7.90
N GLY A 89 5.55 3.88 -8.66
CA GLY A 89 6.23 2.96 -9.56
C GLY A 89 6.91 1.80 -8.83
N GLU A 90 6.98 0.64 -9.50
CA GLU A 90 7.46 -0.62 -8.91
C GLU A 90 8.88 -0.51 -8.32
N ASN A 91 9.82 0.07 -9.08
CA ASN A 91 11.22 0.17 -8.67
C ASN A 91 11.40 1.07 -7.44
N THR A 92 10.81 2.27 -7.46
CA THR A 92 10.92 3.23 -6.35
C THR A 92 10.19 2.72 -5.11
N SER A 93 9.03 2.07 -5.27
CA SER A 93 8.30 1.43 -4.17
C SER A 93 9.13 0.31 -3.50
N LYS A 94 9.81 -0.54 -4.30
CA LYS A 94 10.73 -1.57 -3.78
C LYS A 94 11.88 -0.97 -2.98
N ILE A 95 12.49 0.12 -3.47
CA ILE A 95 13.57 0.82 -2.75
C ILE A 95 13.08 1.37 -1.41
N LEU A 96 11.89 1.97 -1.36
CA LEU A 96 11.32 2.50 -0.11
C LEU A 96 10.97 1.37 0.88
N LYS A 97 10.43 0.25 0.41
CA LYS A 97 10.19 -0.94 1.23
C LYS A 97 11.50 -1.51 1.80
N LEU A 98 12.53 -1.62 0.96
CA LEU A 98 13.86 -2.09 1.38
C LEU A 98 14.48 -1.15 2.42
N ARG A 99 14.39 0.17 2.22
CA ARG A 99 14.82 1.16 3.21
C ARG A 99 14.14 0.95 4.56
N SER A 100 12.83 0.70 4.58
CA SER A 100 12.09 0.44 5.82
C SER A 100 12.60 -0.79 6.56
N VAL A 101 12.82 -1.89 5.85
CA VAL A 101 13.32 -3.15 6.44
C VAL A 101 14.74 -2.97 6.98
N VAL A 102 15.62 -2.30 6.23
CA VAL A 102 17.00 -2.01 6.64
C VAL A 102 17.04 -1.10 7.87
N MET A 103 16.27 -0.01 7.88
CA MET A 103 16.22 0.89 9.04
C MET A 103 15.70 0.16 10.28
N LEU A 104 14.68 -0.68 10.13
CA LEU A 104 14.12 -1.47 11.22
C LEU A 104 15.12 -2.50 11.74
N SER A 105 15.83 -3.22 10.87
CA SER A 105 16.80 -4.24 11.28
C SER A 105 18.00 -3.62 11.99
N VAL A 106 18.54 -2.52 11.47
CA VAL A 106 19.63 -1.76 12.11
C VAL A 106 19.19 -1.23 13.46
N SER A 107 18.01 -0.60 13.53
CA SER A 107 17.47 -0.10 14.80
C SER A 107 17.35 -1.22 15.82
N ARG A 108 16.70 -2.33 15.47
CA ARG A 108 16.52 -3.48 16.36
C ARG A 108 17.84 -4.10 16.84
N ALA A 109 18.81 -4.27 15.93
CA ALA A 109 20.12 -4.80 16.26
C ALA A 109 20.89 -3.90 17.24
N LEU A 110 20.84 -2.58 17.03
CA LEU A 110 21.44 -1.60 17.92
C LEU A 110 20.75 -1.55 19.30
N PHE A 111 19.42 -1.66 19.36
CA PHE A 111 18.69 -1.67 20.63
C PHE A 111 18.87 -2.97 21.44
N GLN A 112 19.10 -4.11 20.80
CA GLN A 112 19.36 -5.39 21.49
C GLN A 112 20.84 -5.56 21.91
N GLY A 113 21.78 -4.96 21.18
CA GLY A 113 23.23 -5.18 21.31
C GLY A 113 23.97 -4.46 22.44
N ARG A 114 23.25 -3.75 23.33
CA ARG A 114 23.76 -2.77 24.31
C ARG A 114 24.07 -1.39 23.71
N LEU A 115 23.65 -0.36 24.46
CA LEU A 115 23.97 1.07 24.33
C LEU A 115 23.19 1.86 23.26
N PHE A 116 21.88 2.04 23.43
CA PHE A 116 21.25 3.33 23.07
C PHE A 116 19.90 3.49 23.76
N TRP A 117 19.89 4.10 24.95
CA TRP A 117 18.72 4.87 25.35
C TRP A 117 18.74 6.09 24.44
N GLN A 118 17.83 6.19 23.47
CA GLN A 118 17.61 7.47 22.82
C GLN A 118 17.31 8.48 23.93
N ARG A 119 18.27 9.37 24.24
CA ARG A 119 17.90 10.71 24.69
C ARG A 119 17.32 11.43 23.48
N SER A 120 16.11 11.03 23.08
CA SER A 120 15.27 11.85 22.24
C SER A 120 14.52 12.79 23.19
N ILE A 121 15.00 14.02 23.26
CA ILE A 121 14.06 15.13 23.37
C ILE A 121 13.04 14.88 22.23
N PHE A 122 11.76 14.77 22.59
CA PHE A 122 10.63 14.36 21.76
C PHE A 122 10.45 12.85 21.50
N PHE A 123 9.85 12.17 22.48
CA PHE A 123 8.94 11.04 22.22
C PHE A 123 7.67 11.24 23.08
N SER A 124 6.71 11.97 22.53
CA SER A 124 5.34 11.96 23.02
C SER A 124 4.43 11.96 21.80
N ILE A 125 4.06 10.76 21.37
CA ILE A 125 2.80 10.36 20.73
C ILE A 125 3.08 9.06 19.97
N CYS A 126 2.23 8.07 20.25
CA CYS A 126 2.14 6.75 19.63
C CYS A 126 3.23 5.73 20.01
N ASP A 127 2.96 5.03 21.11
CA ASP A 127 3.02 3.56 21.13
C ASP A 127 1.95 3.05 22.12
N ARG A 128 0.69 3.00 21.64
CA ARG A 128 -0.41 2.28 22.30
C ARG A 128 -1.22 1.54 21.25
N VAL A 129 -0.61 0.53 20.66
CA VAL A 129 -1.24 -0.71 20.16
C VAL A 129 -0.07 -1.71 20.23
N ASP A 130 0.09 -2.44 21.32
CA ASP A 130 -0.25 -3.86 21.30
C ASP A 130 -0.49 -4.41 22.72
N HIS A 131 -1.52 -5.23 22.82
CA HIS A 131 -2.01 -5.89 24.02
C HIS A 131 -1.03 -6.95 24.58
N PHE A 132 -1.06 -7.11 25.91
CA PHE A 132 -0.79 -8.35 26.67
C PHE A 132 0.65 -8.86 26.89
N ASN A 133 1.33 -8.34 27.93
CA ASN A 133 1.72 -9.12 29.13
C ASN A 133 2.47 -8.23 30.13
N PHE A 134 1.75 -7.77 31.15
CA PHE A 134 2.28 -6.88 32.17
C PHE A 134 2.87 -7.72 33.32
N ARG A 135 4.12 -8.16 33.18
CA ARG A 135 4.89 -8.64 34.34
C ARG A 135 5.66 -7.46 34.93
N MET A 136 4.93 -6.62 35.66
CA MET A 136 5.51 -5.57 36.51
C MET A 136 6.24 -6.22 37.68
N THR A 137 7.54 -6.51 37.51
CA THR A 137 8.43 -6.59 38.66
C THR A 137 8.77 -5.18 39.09
N LYS A 138 7.99 -4.72 40.07
CA LYS A 138 8.31 -3.64 41.00
C LYS A 138 9.80 -3.64 41.33
N THR A 139 10.47 -2.51 41.18
CA THR A 139 11.42 -1.98 42.18
C THR A 139 11.66 -0.52 41.84
N ILE A 140 10.95 0.34 42.55
CA ILE A 140 11.37 1.71 42.86
C ILE A 140 12.74 1.62 43.51
N PHE A 141 13.75 2.26 42.91
CA PHE A 141 14.85 2.85 43.64
C PHE A 141 14.92 4.33 43.26
N PHE A 142 14.15 5.12 44.01
CA PHE A 142 14.59 6.44 44.44
C PHE A 142 15.97 6.28 45.09
N LEU A 143 16.98 7.03 44.66
CA LEU A 143 17.92 7.75 45.53
C LEU A 143 19.04 8.40 44.71
N LEU A 144 19.15 9.73 44.86
CA LEU A 144 20.37 10.54 44.94
C LEU A 144 21.56 10.21 44.00
N PHE A 145 21.69 10.97 42.92
CA PHE A 145 22.63 12.09 42.73
C PHE A 145 22.36 12.78 41.39
#